data_AF-A0A183L3V3-F1
#
_entry.id   AF-A0A183L3V3-F1
#
_cell.length_a   1.000
_cell.length_b   1.000
_cell.length_c   1.000
_cell.angle_alpha   90.00
_cell.angle_beta   90.00
_cell.angle_gamma   90.00
#
_symmetry.space_group_name_H-M   'P 1'
#
loop_
_entity.id
_entity.type
_entity.pdbx_description
1 polymer ?
#
loop_
_entity_poly.entity_id
_entity_poly.type
_entity_poly.pdbx_seq_one_letter_code
_entity_poly.pdbx_strand_id
1 'polypeptide(L)'
;MANIRSYKSETEFHDINEIIHLGDIIGCIGSPGKSKLGELSIIPHEIKLLSPCLYQLPHMHYGVKDKETRFRQRYLDLLMNEDVRQRFITRARIINYVRRFLDDLGFLEVETPMMNTIAGGAAAKPFVTYHNDLNMNLYMRVAPELYLKMLIIGGLNRVYELGRVFRNEGIDLTHNPEFTSCEFYMAYADYEDLMTITEDLISGKRLNFFLVCSLFFY
;
A
#
# COMPACT_ATOMS: atom_id res chain seq x y z
N MET A 1 33.22 -1.26 -20.37
CA MET A 1 31.99 -1.60 -21.14
C MET A 1 31.27 -0.35 -21.56
N ALA A 2 31.07 0.60 -20.66
CA ALA A 2 31.04 2.01 -21.07
C ALA A 2 32.46 2.38 -21.53
N ASN A 3 32.66 2.52 -22.84
CA ASN A 3 33.93 2.95 -23.42
C ASN A 3 33.66 4.23 -24.20
N ILE A 4 34.61 5.16 -24.20
CA ILE A 4 34.54 6.44 -24.91
C ILE A 4 34.10 6.25 -26.38
N ARG A 5 34.57 5.18 -27.02
CA ARG A 5 34.27 4.83 -28.43
C ARG A 5 32.79 4.57 -28.74
N SER A 6 31.97 4.24 -27.74
CA SER A 6 30.54 3.96 -27.94
C SER A 6 29.65 5.14 -27.57
N TYR A 7 30.22 6.23 -27.05
CA TYR A 7 29.49 7.42 -26.61
C TYR A 7 29.47 8.50 -27.71
N LYS A 8 28.51 9.43 -27.66
CA LYS A 8 28.32 10.47 -28.70
C LYS A 8 29.56 11.34 -28.94
N SER A 9 30.26 11.72 -27.87
CA SER A 9 31.48 12.52 -27.90
C SER A 9 32.36 12.16 -26.70
N GLU A 10 33.69 12.29 -26.84
CA GLU A 10 34.62 12.07 -25.71
C GLU A 10 34.41 13.11 -24.60
N THR A 11 34.13 14.37 -24.96
CA THR A 11 33.90 15.45 -23.99
C THR A 11 32.65 15.21 -23.16
N GLU A 12 31.53 14.91 -23.82
CA GLU A 12 30.26 14.63 -23.15
C GLU A 12 30.34 13.39 -22.24
N PHE A 13 31.19 12.42 -22.59
CA PHE A 13 31.44 11.24 -21.76
C PHE A 13 32.17 11.61 -20.47
N HIS A 14 33.14 12.52 -20.51
CA HIS A 14 33.84 12.97 -19.31
C HIS A 14 32.93 13.84 -18.43
N ASP A 15 32.26 14.83 -19.04
CA ASP A 15 31.38 15.77 -18.32
C ASP A 15 30.29 15.03 -17.54
N ILE A 16 29.61 14.06 -18.16
CA ILE A 16 28.51 13.35 -17.51
C ILE A 16 28.99 12.46 -16.36
N ASN A 17 30.18 11.85 -16.47
CA ASN A 17 30.74 10.99 -15.43
C ASN A 17 31.24 11.79 -14.22
N GLU A 18 31.58 13.08 -14.40
CA GLU A 18 31.90 13.98 -13.29
C GLU A 18 30.64 14.50 -12.59
N ILE A 19 29.54 14.65 -13.31
CA ILE A 19 28.27 15.19 -12.77
C ILE A 19 27.48 14.13 -11.99
N ILE A 20 27.53 12.86 -12.40
CA ILE A 20 26.69 11.80 -11.80
C ILE A 20 27.23 11.35 -10.45
N HIS A 21 26.35 11.32 -9.46
CA HIS A 21 26.61 10.84 -8.11
C HIS A 21 25.73 9.64 -7.76
N LEU A 22 26.09 8.90 -6.72
CA LEU A 22 25.29 7.79 -6.21
C LEU A 22 23.93 8.31 -5.72
N GLY A 23 22.84 7.73 -6.23
CA GLY A 23 21.47 8.11 -5.88
C GLY A 23 20.78 8.94 -6.94
N ASP A 24 21.51 9.44 -7.94
CA ASP A 24 20.94 10.17 -9.06
C ASP A 24 20.00 9.29 -9.89
N ILE A 25 18.90 9.89 -10.35
CA ILE A 25 18.03 9.28 -11.34
C ILE A 25 18.56 9.64 -12.72
N ILE A 26 19.01 8.64 -13.47
CA ILE A 26 19.57 8.80 -14.81
C ILE A 26 18.73 8.09 -15.86
N GLY A 27 18.65 8.68 -17.04
CA GLY A 27 18.18 8.03 -18.26
C GLY A 27 19.37 7.52 -19.06
N CYS A 28 19.27 6.32 -19.62
CA CYS A 28 20.32 5.70 -20.42
C CYS A 28 19.76 5.22 -21.76
N ILE A 29 20.35 5.69 -22.87
CA ILE A 29 20.08 5.22 -24.22
C ILE A 29 21.32 4.48 -24.69
N GLY A 30 21.17 3.23 -25.11
CA GLY A 30 22.31 2.38 -25.42
C GLY A 30 21.91 1.06 -26.08
N SER A 31 22.94 0.28 -26.42
CA SER A 31 22.76 -1.06 -26.98
C SER A 31 22.86 -2.14 -25.90
N PRO A 32 22.04 -3.20 -25.93
CA PRO A 32 22.16 -4.31 -24.99
C PRO A 32 23.45 -5.10 -25.24
N GLY A 33 24.09 -5.57 -24.18
CA GLY A 33 25.33 -6.34 -24.24
C GLY A 33 25.51 -7.27 -23.05
N LYS A 34 26.57 -8.09 -23.10
CA LYS A 34 26.99 -8.94 -21.98
C LYS A 34 28.44 -8.73 -21.64
N SER A 35 28.73 -8.85 -20.35
CA SER A 35 30.07 -8.70 -19.82
C SER A 35 30.95 -9.90 -20.15
N LYS A 36 32.29 -9.77 -20.07
CA LYS A 36 33.20 -10.93 -20.21
C LYS A 36 32.92 -11.99 -19.14
N LEU A 37 32.35 -11.58 -18.00
CA LEU A 37 31.92 -12.44 -16.90
C LEU A 37 30.45 -12.89 -17.05
N GLY A 38 29.77 -12.51 -18.14
CA GLY A 38 28.40 -12.93 -18.46
C GLY A 38 27.27 -12.04 -17.91
N GLU A 39 27.59 -10.95 -17.23
CA GLU A 39 26.59 -10.04 -16.66
C GLU A 39 25.85 -9.29 -17.77
N LEU A 40 24.52 -9.22 -17.67
CA LEU A 40 23.71 -8.45 -18.60
C LEU A 40 23.95 -6.95 -18.36
N SER A 41 24.21 -6.19 -19.42
CA SER A 41 24.55 -4.77 -19.31
C SER A 41 24.01 -3.97 -20.49
N ILE A 42 23.92 -2.66 -20.32
CA ILE A 42 23.68 -1.70 -21.40
C ILE A 42 24.97 -0.96 -21.72
N ILE A 43 25.31 -0.83 -22.99
CA ILE A 43 26.44 -0.02 -23.47
C ILE A 43 25.88 1.35 -23.84
N PRO A 44 26.10 2.39 -23.02
CA PRO A 44 25.46 3.70 -23.21
C PRO A 44 26.03 4.42 -24.44
N HIS A 45 25.13 4.96 -25.27
CA HIS A 45 25.41 5.98 -26.28
C HIS A 45 25.20 7.39 -25.71
N GLU A 46 24.21 7.53 -24.80
CA GLU A 46 23.87 8.77 -24.13
C GLU A 46 23.33 8.46 -22.73
N ILE A 47 23.82 9.20 -21.75
CA ILE A 47 23.32 9.24 -20.38
C ILE A 47 22.86 10.66 -20.11
N LYS A 48 21.68 10.79 -19.52
CA LYS A 48 21.11 12.08 -19.12
C LYS A 48 20.72 12.05 -17.66
N LEU A 49 21.20 13.02 -16.89
CA LEU A 49 20.74 13.24 -15.53
C LEU A 49 19.29 13.73 -15.57
N LEU A 50 18.37 12.98 -14.95
CA LEU A 50 16.94 13.31 -14.89
C LEU A 50 16.60 14.02 -13.59
N SER A 51 17.15 13.54 -12.47
CA SER A 51 16.99 14.18 -11.15
C SER A 51 18.23 13.94 -10.29
N PRO A 52 18.94 14.99 -9.84
CA PRO A 52 20.08 14.85 -8.94
C PRO A 52 19.63 14.47 -7.52
N CYS A 53 20.44 13.67 -6.85
CA CYS A 53 20.33 13.37 -5.43
C CYS A 53 21.20 14.38 -4.66
N LEU A 54 20.55 15.30 -3.95
CA LEU A 54 21.23 16.38 -3.22
C LEU A 54 21.77 15.94 -1.85
N TYR A 55 21.49 14.70 -1.43
CA TYR A 55 21.85 14.18 -0.12
C TYR A 55 22.72 12.94 -0.25
N GLN A 56 23.70 12.82 0.64
CA GLN A 56 24.52 11.62 0.70
C GLN A 56 23.69 10.44 1.20
N LEU A 57 23.57 9.40 0.37
CA LEU A 57 22.89 8.17 0.76
C LEU A 57 23.73 7.38 1.78
N PRO A 58 23.09 6.70 2.76
CA PRO A 58 23.78 5.77 3.65
C PRO A 58 24.46 4.64 2.86
N HIS A 59 25.49 4.02 3.44
CA HIS A 59 26.18 2.91 2.80
C HIS A 59 25.23 1.71 2.54
N MET A 60 25.12 1.31 1.27
CA MET A 60 24.23 0.23 0.82
C MET A 60 24.47 -1.12 1.52
N HIS A 61 25.70 -1.41 1.96
CA HIS A 61 26.04 -2.67 2.63
C HIS A 61 25.28 -2.92 3.93
N TYR A 62 24.91 -1.85 4.66
CA TYR A 62 24.24 -1.97 5.95
C TYR A 62 22.74 -1.68 5.87
N GLY A 63 22.28 -1.02 4.81
CA GLY A 63 20.92 -0.50 4.67
C GLY A 63 20.54 0.50 5.78
N VAL A 64 19.30 0.98 5.76
CA VAL A 64 18.75 1.73 6.91
C VAL A 64 18.14 0.72 7.88
N LYS A 65 18.73 0.58 9.07
CA LYS A 65 18.24 -0.34 10.12
C LYS A 65 17.35 0.31 11.16
N ASP A 66 17.61 1.58 11.48
CA ASP A 66 16.86 2.31 12.49
C ASP A 66 15.38 2.43 12.10
N LYS A 67 14.50 1.88 12.95
CA LYS A 67 13.06 1.81 12.66
C LYS A 67 12.42 3.19 12.58
N GLU A 68 12.85 4.13 13.43
CA GLU A 68 12.28 5.47 13.46
C GLU A 68 12.58 6.20 12.14
N THR A 69 13.84 6.20 11.71
CA THR A 69 14.27 6.78 10.43
C THR A 69 13.54 6.14 9.26
N ARG A 70 13.43 4.81 9.22
CA ARG A 70 12.72 4.10 8.14
C ARG A 70 11.25 4.47 8.03
N PHE A 71 10.57 4.64 9.17
CA PHE A 71 9.14 4.94 9.19
C PHE A 71 8.86 6.42 8.90
N ARG A 72 9.75 7.34 9.32
CA ARG A 72 9.66 8.77 8.98
C ARG A 72 10.07 9.06 7.54
N GLN A 73 11.12 8.41 7.04
CA GLN A 73 11.67 8.59 5.69
C GLN A 73 11.41 7.34 4.85
N ARG A 74 10.13 7.06 4.58
CA ARG A 74 9.73 5.85 3.85
C ARG A 74 10.36 5.75 2.46
N TYR A 75 10.57 6.88 1.78
CA TYR A 75 11.21 6.93 0.46
C TYR A 75 12.65 6.37 0.50
N LEU A 76 13.40 6.68 1.56
CA LEU A 76 14.76 6.18 1.76
C LEU A 76 14.76 4.68 2.07
N ASP A 77 13.81 4.24 2.90
CA ASP A 77 13.63 2.82 3.22
C ASP A 77 13.30 2.00 1.96
N LEU A 78 12.46 2.52 1.06
CA LEU A 78 12.14 1.88 -0.22
C LEU A 78 13.31 1.87 -1.21
N LEU A 79 14.20 2.87 -1.15
CA LEU A 79 15.38 2.94 -2.01
C LEU A 79 16.44 1.92 -1.59
N MET A 80 16.63 1.74 -0.28
CA MET A 80 17.72 0.92 0.26
C MET A 80 17.32 -0.51 0.60
N ASN A 81 16.04 -0.78 0.90
CA ASN A 81 15.57 -2.09 1.35
C ASN A 81 14.49 -2.65 0.40
N GLU A 82 14.90 -3.49 -0.55
CA GLU A 82 14.00 -4.06 -1.57
C GLU A 82 12.88 -4.93 -0.96
N ASP A 83 13.14 -5.60 0.17
CA ASP A 83 12.12 -6.38 0.90
C ASP A 83 10.91 -5.54 1.32
N VAL A 84 11.12 -4.25 1.59
CA VAL A 84 10.04 -3.32 1.98
C VAL A 84 9.09 -3.11 0.80
N ARG A 85 9.62 -2.95 -0.41
CA ARG A 85 8.82 -2.85 -1.64
C ARG A 85 7.94 -4.09 -1.81
N GLN A 86 8.50 -5.28 -1.60
CA GLN A 86 7.75 -6.53 -1.71
C GLN A 86 6.58 -6.60 -0.73
N ARG A 87 6.72 -6.08 0.50
CA ARG A 87 5.60 -6.02 1.46
C ARG A 87 4.44 -5.17 0.96
N PHE A 88 4.71 -4.02 0.34
CA PHE A 88 3.65 -3.17 -0.24
C PHE A 88 3.00 -3.82 -1.47
N ILE A 89 3.79 -4.44 -2.34
CA ILE A 89 3.27 -5.19 -3.49
C ILE A 89 2.35 -6.32 -3.02
N THR A 90 2.77 -7.09 -2.02
CA THR A 90 1.96 -8.14 -1.40
C THR A 90 0.66 -7.59 -0.81
N ARG A 91 0.72 -6.47 -0.07
CA ARG A 91 -0.48 -5.81 0.46
C ARG A 91 -1.46 -5.42 -0.65
N ALA A 92 -0.97 -4.87 -1.76
CA ALA A 92 -1.81 -4.52 -2.90
C ALA A 92 -2.45 -5.77 -3.55
N ARG A 93 -1.70 -6.87 -3.66
CA ARG A 93 -2.19 -8.16 -4.17
C ARG A 93 -3.28 -8.75 -3.27
N ILE A 94 -3.11 -8.66 -1.95
CA ILE A 94 -4.11 -9.07 -0.96
C ILE A 94 -5.43 -8.33 -1.19
N ILE A 95 -5.38 -7.00 -1.26
CA ILE A 95 -6.58 -6.17 -1.44
C ILE A 95 -7.30 -6.54 -2.76
N ASN A 96 -6.54 -6.67 -3.85
CA ASN A 96 -7.11 -7.07 -5.15
C ASN A 96 -7.69 -8.48 -5.14
N TYR A 97 -7.12 -9.39 -4.36
CA TYR A 97 -7.66 -10.73 -4.20
C TYR A 97 -8.99 -10.71 -3.44
N VAL A 98 -9.06 -10.00 -2.31
CA VAL A 98 -10.29 -9.87 -1.52
C VAL A 98 -11.43 -9.29 -2.36
N ARG A 99 -11.15 -8.23 -3.14
CA ARG A 99 -12.13 -7.67 -4.10
C ARG A 99 -12.65 -8.72 -5.05
N ARG A 100 -11.75 -9.37 -5.81
CA ARG A 100 -12.14 -10.40 -6.78
C ARG A 100 -12.95 -11.53 -6.16
N PHE A 101 -12.54 -11.99 -4.98
CA PHE A 101 -13.25 -13.06 -4.28
C PHE A 101 -14.69 -12.66 -3.93
N LEU A 102 -14.90 -11.45 -3.39
CA LEU A 102 -16.23 -10.96 -3.04
C LEU A 102 -17.05 -10.60 -4.29
N ASP A 103 -16.43 -10.03 -5.32
CA ASP A 103 -17.05 -9.71 -6.60
C ASP A 103 -17.53 -11.00 -7.31
N ASP A 104 -16.73 -12.07 -7.29
CA ASP A 104 -17.07 -13.39 -7.85
C ASP A 104 -18.25 -14.03 -7.10
N LEU A 105 -18.42 -13.71 -5.81
CA LEU A 105 -19.58 -14.08 -4.99
C LEU A 105 -20.77 -13.12 -5.17
N GLY A 106 -20.67 -12.13 -6.07
CA GLY A 106 -21.76 -11.19 -6.36
C GLY A 106 -22.00 -10.14 -5.27
N PHE A 107 -20.99 -9.83 -4.45
CA PHE A 107 -21.05 -8.69 -3.56
C PHE A 107 -20.86 -7.37 -4.34
N LEU A 108 -21.52 -6.32 -3.87
CA LEU A 108 -21.34 -4.96 -4.39
C LEU A 108 -20.36 -4.18 -3.50
N GLU A 109 -19.26 -3.69 -4.06
CA GLU A 109 -18.37 -2.74 -3.37
C GLU A 109 -19.10 -1.40 -3.20
N VAL A 110 -19.16 -0.88 -1.98
CA VAL A 110 -19.81 0.38 -1.62
C VAL A 110 -18.89 1.25 -0.78
N GLU A 111 -19.17 2.55 -0.73
CA GLU A 111 -18.49 3.50 0.14
C GLU A 111 -19.51 4.19 1.05
N THR A 112 -19.28 4.15 2.37
CA THR A 112 -20.15 4.82 3.34
C THR A 112 -19.46 6.03 3.97
N PRO A 113 -20.20 6.96 4.61
CA PRO A 113 -19.61 8.14 5.24
C PRO A 113 -18.51 7.79 6.25
N MET A 114 -17.39 8.53 6.18
CA MET A 114 -16.29 8.45 7.16
C MET A 114 -16.44 9.44 8.33
N MET A 115 -17.34 10.41 8.19
CA MET A 115 -17.63 11.42 9.21
C MET A 115 -19.11 11.31 9.59
N ASN A 116 -19.38 11.00 10.85
CA ASN A 116 -20.71 10.70 11.35
C ASN A 116 -21.11 11.70 12.43
N THR A 117 -22.41 11.96 12.56
CA THR A 117 -22.94 12.80 13.65
C THR A 117 -22.90 12.08 14.99
N ILE A 118 -22.93 10.75 14.97
CA ILE A 118 -22.84 9.86 16.13
C ILE A 118 -21.80 8.80 15.80
N ALA A 119 -20.88 8.54 16.73
CA ALA A 119 -19.96 7.41 16.62
C ALA A 119 -20.69 6.09 16.92
N GLY A 120 -20.57 5.09 16.04
CA GLY A 120 -21.21 3.78 16.19
C GLY A 120 -20.49 2.70 15.40
N GLY A 121 -20.87 1.44 15.61
CA GLY A 121 -20.35 0.25 14.91
C GLY A 121 -19.14 -0.44 15.58
N ALA A 122 -18.52 0.15 16.60
CA ALA A 122 -17.50 -0.54 17.40
C ALA A 122 -17.31 0.13 18.76
N ALA A 123 -16.84 -0.64 19.75
CA ALA A 123 -16.43 -0.12 21.05
C ALA A 123 -15.00 0.46 20.99
N ALA A 124 -14.88 1.67 20.43
CA ALA A 124 -13.62 2.40 20.32
C ALA A 124 -13.81 3.90 20.54
N LYS A 125 -12.78 4.58 21.04
CA LYS A 125 -12.81 6.04 21.19
C LYS A 125 -12.67 6.71 19.81
N PRO A 126 -13.63 7.52 19.34
CA PRO A 126 -13.54 8.15 18.03
C PRO A 126 -12.62 9.38 18.04
N PHE A 127 -12.14 9.76 16.87
CA PHE A 127 -11.64 11.12 16.64
C PHE A 127 -12.81 12.08 16.46
N VAL A 128 -12.69 13.27 17.04
CA VAL A 128 -13.69 14.35 16.92
C VAL A 128 -13.13 15.44 16.02
N THR A 129 -13.95 15.90 15.09
CA THR A 129 -13.67 17.05 14.23
C THR A 129 -14.89 17.97 14.22
N TYR A 130 -14.77 19.14 13.59
CA TYR A 130 -15.82 20.15 13.58
C TYR A 130 -16.08 20.64 12.15
N HIS A 131 -17.35 20.68 11.77
CA HIS A 131 -17.80 21.17 10.48
C HIS A 131 -18.24 22.62 10.62
N ASN A 132 -17.47 23.55 10.06
CA ASN A 132 -17.67 25.00 10.24
C ASN A 132 -19.03 25.49 9.73
N ASP A 133 -19.42 25.10 8.52
CA ASP A 133 -20.65 25.63 7.88
C ASP A 133 -21.93 25.12 8.56
N LEU A 134 -21.98 23.82 8.86
CA LEU A 134 -23.07 23.18 9.61
C LEU A 134 -23.01 23.42 11.13
N ASN A 135 -21.98 24.14 11.62
CA ASN A 135 -21.77 24.44 13.04
C ASN A 135 -21.98 23.23 13.96
N MET A 136 -21.36 22.09 13.64
CA MET A 136 -21.57 20.85 14.37
C MET A 136 -20.30 19.99 14.50
N ASN A 137 -20.25 19.20 15.56
CA ASN A 137 -19.21 18.19 15.73
C ASN A 137 -19.52 16.97 14.86
N LEU A 138 -18.45 16.41 14.28
CA LEU A 138 -18.48 15.14 13.57
C LEU A 138 -17.44 14.19 14.18
N TYR A 139 -17.71 12.91 14.05
CA TYR A 139 -16.89 11.83 14.56
C TYR A 139 -16.36 11.02 13.39
N MET A 140 -15.05 10.77 13.36
CA MET A 140 -14.48 9.85 12.39
C MET A 140 -14.97 8.43 12.69
N ARG A 141 -15.37 7.70 11.65
CA ARG A 141 -15.95 6.35 11.80
C ARG A 141 -14.95 5.38 12.44
N VAL A 142 -15.48 4.55 13.34
CA VAL A 142 -14.75 3.41 13.94
C VAL A 142 -15.02 2.10 13.20
N ALA A 143 -16.17 1.99 12.53
CA ALA A 143 -16.58 0.93 11.62
C ALA A 143 -17.69 1.42 10.66
N PRO A 144 -17.81 0.89 9.43
CA PRO A 144 -18.93 1.12 8.51
C PRO A 144 -20.20 0.28 8.80
N GLU A 145 -20.13 -0.71 9.70
CA GLU A 145 -21.22 -1.64 10.09
C GLU A 145 -22.65 -1.10 9.94
N LEU A 146 -22.99 0.00 10.62
CA LEU A 146 -24.37 0.48 10.69
C LEU A 146 -24.90 0.91 9.31
N TYR A 147 -24.06 1.53 8.49
CA TYR A 147 -24.44 1.94 7.13
C TYR A 147 -24.62 0.72 6.23
N LEU A 148 -23.72 -0.27 6.32
CA LEU A 148 -23.84 -1.48 5.53
C LEU A 148 -25.12 -2.26 5.88
N LYS A 149 -25.50 -2.33 7.16
CA LYS A 149 -26.80 -2.89 7.59
C LYS A 149 -27.99 -2.11 7.03
N MET A 150 -27.93 -0.77 6.99
CA MET A 150 -28.97 0.04 6.34
C MET A 150 -29.11 -0.26 4.84
N LEU A 151 -28.01 -0.55 4.14
CA LEU A 151 -28.04 -0.96 2.73
C LEU A 151 -28.68 -2.33 2.52
N ILE A 152 -28.43 -3.30 3.42
CA ILE A 152 -29.14 -4.59 3.42
C ILE A 152 -30.64 -4.36 3.58
N ILE A 153 -31.05 -3.52 4.54
CA ILE A 153 -32.47 -3.16 4.74
C ILE A 153 -33.04 -2.49 3.47
N GLY A 154 -32.23 -1.70 2.77
CA GLY A 154 -32.58 -1.07 1.49
C GLY A 154 -32.70 -2.05 0.30
N GLY A 155 -32.44 -3.35 0.49
CA GLY A 155 -32.59 -4.39 -0.52
C GLY A 155 -31.31 -4.79 -1.25
N LEU A 156 -30.14 -4.27 -0.85
CA LEU A 156 -28.86 -4.72 -1.37
C LEU A 156 -28.41 -5.97 -0.62
N ASN A 157 -28.69 -7.16 -1.14
CA ASN A 157 -28.50 -8.41 -0.41
C ASN A 157 -27.03 -8.77 -0.11
N ARG A 158 -26.05 -8.22 -0.83
CA ARG A 158 -24.61 -8.51 -0.65
C ARG A 158 -23.81 -7.23 -0.86
N VAL A 159 -23.24 -6.69 0.20
CA VAL A 159 -22.45 -5.44 0.16
C VAL A 159 -21.14 -5.63 0.90
N TYR A 160 -20.09 -4.95 0.44
CA TYR A 160 -18.84 -4.89 1.17
C TYR A 160 -18.16 -3.53 1.01
N GLU A 161 -17.33 -3.18 2.00
CA GLU A 161 -16.50 -2.00 1.93
C GLU A 161 -15.06 -2.33 2.39
N LEU A 162 -14.10 -1.94 1.55
CA LEU A 162 -12.67 -1.92 1.86
C LEU A 162 -12.22 -0.49 2.18
N GLY A 163 -12.37 -0.10 3.44
CA GLY A 163 -12.29 1.29 3.87
C GLY A 163 -11.24 1.58 4.93
N ARG A 164 -10.88 2.86 5.09
CA ARG A 164 -10.14 3.33 6.27
C ARG A 164 -11.09 3.47 7.46
N VAL A 165 -10.63 3.06 8.63
CA VAL A 165 -11.29 3.28 9.93
C VAL A 165 -10.31 3.97 10.88
N PHE A 166 -10.86 4.69 11.86
CA PHE A 166 -10.09 5.55 12.74
C PHE A 166 -10.40 5.24 14.21
N ARG A 167 -9.36 5.01 15.01
CA ARG A 167 -9.48 4.77 16.45
C ARG A 167 -8.49 5.64 17.22
N ASN A 168 -9.02 6.44 18.14
CA ASN A 168 -8.23 7.35 18.97
C ASN A 168 -7.72 6.61 20.21
N GLU A 169 -6.85 5.63 19.95
CA GLU A 169 -6.26 4.69 20.91
C GLU A 169 -4.73 4.80 20.92
N GLY A 170 -4.06 4.01 21.77
CA GLY A 170 -2.60 3.95 21.82
C GLY A 170 -1.99 3.37 20.54
N ILE A 171 -0.72 3.69 20.29
CA ILE A 171 0.06 3.15 19.18
C ILE A 171 0.96 2.03 19.70
N ASP A 172 0.91 0.86 19.06
CA ASP A 172 1.81 -0.26 19.37
C ASP A 172 2.18 -1.07 18.10
N LEU A 173 2.67 -2.30 18.27
CA LEU A 173 3.09 -3.16 17.15
C LEU A 173 1.93 -3.63 16.27
N THR A 174 0.70 -3.63 16.78
CA THR A 174 -0.52 -4.13 16.14
C THR A 174 -1.60 -3.06 15.97
N HIS A 175 -1.46 -1.90 16.64
CA HIS A 175 -2.44 -0.82 16.62
C HIS A 175 -1.86 0.44 15.98
N ASN A 176 -2.53 0.91 14.92
CA ASN A 176 -2.30 2.21 14.31
C ASN A 176 -3.61 3.01 14.36
N PRO A 177 -3.58 4.34 14.59
CA PRO A 177 -4.81 5.13 14.76
C PRO A 177 -5.70 5.17 13.52
N GLU A 178 -5.12 4.88 12.35
CA GLU A 178 -5.85 4.66 11.11
C GLU A 178 -5.45 3.31 10.49
N PHE A 179 -6.42 2.50 10.09
CA PHE A 179 -6.14 1.20 9.47
C PHE A 179 -7.23 0.80 8.49
N THR A 180 -6.90 -0.12 7.59
CA THR A 180 -7.85 -0.60 6.58
C THR A 180 -8.60 -1.80 7.13
N SER A 181 -9.92 -1.76 7.08
CA SER A 181 -10.80 -2.88 7.37
C SER A 181 -11.54 -3.31 6.10
N CYS A 182 -11.90 -4.59 6.04
CA CYS A 182 -12.84 -5.13 5.08
C CYS A 182 -14.07 -5.59 5.86
N GLU A 183 -15.22 -4.98 5.63
CA GLU A 183 -16.49 -5.42 6.21
C GLU A 183 -17.45 -5.77 5.09
N PHE A 184 -18.16 -6.90 5.24
CA PHE A 184 -19.14 -7.35 4.28
C PHE A 184 -20.38 -7.87 4.99
N TYR A 185 -21.53 -7.71 4.35
CA TYR A 185 -22.82 -8.19 4.85
C TYR A 185 -23.55 -8.95 3.75
N MET A 186 -24.13 -10.07 4.13
CA MET A 186 -24.82 -11.00 3.23
C MET A 186 -26.18 -11.34 3.83
N ALA A 187 -27.25 -10.92 3.16
CA ALA A 187 -28.61 -11.27 3.54
C ALA A 187 -28.84 -12.78 3.41
N TYR A 188 -29.64 -13.33 4.31
CA TYR A 188 -30.00 -14.75 4.38
C TYR A 188 -28.85 -15.72 4.65
N ALA A 189 -27.68 -15.21 5.06
CA ALA A 189 -26.57 -16.02 5.55
C ALA A 189 -26.52 -15.96 7.09
N ASP A 190 -26.08 -17.05 7.70
CA ASP A 190 -25.72 -17.06 9.12
C ASP A 190 -24.19 -17.14 9.32
N TYR A 191 -23.76 -17.28 10.56
CA TYR A 191 -22.33 -17.29 10.87
C TYR A 191 -21.61 -18.55 10.34
N GLU A 192 -22.30 -19.66 10.09
CA GLU A 192 -21.71 -20.90 9.57
C GLU A 192 -21.37 -20.75 8.08
N ASP A 193 -22.23 -20.05 7.33
CA ASP A 193 -21.93 -19.63 5.96
C ASP A 193 -20.68 -18.73 5.93
N LEU A 194 -20.60 -17.78 6.87
CA LEU A 194 -19.47 -16.86 6.96
C LEU A 194 -18.17 -17.56 7.35
N MET A 195 -18.22 -18.58 8.24
CA MET A 195 -17.06 -19.43 8.55
C MET A 195 -16.55 -20.12 7.28
N THR A 196 -17.45 -20.74 6.51
CA THR A 196 -17.11 -21.39 5.24
C THR A 196 -16.47 -20.42 4.24
N ILE A 197 -17.09 -19.26 4.03
CA ILE A 197 -16.57 -18.21 3.14
C ILE A 197 -15.20 -17.71 3.60
N THR A 198 -14.99 -17.59 4.91
CA THR A 198 -13.71 -17.15 5.49
C THR A 198 -12.62 -18.19 5.29
N GLU A 199 -12.93 -19.47 5.49
CA GLU A 199 -12.01 -20.57 5.21
C GLU A 199 -11.65 -20.61 3.73
N ASP A 200 -12.61 -20.43 2.82
CA ASP A 200 -12.34 -20.37 1.38
C ASP A 200 -11.49 -19.15 0.99
N LEU A 201 -11.76 -17.99 1.59
CA LEU A 201 -11.01 -16.76 1.37
C LEU A 201 -9.55 -16.92 1.80
N ILE A 202 -9.30 -17.49 2.99
CA ILE A 202 -7.97 -17.64 3.58
C ILE A 202 -7.22 -18.83 2.99
N SER A 203 -7.89 -19.95 2.75
CA SER A 203 -7.27 -21.19 2.22
C SER A 203 -7.02 -21.15 0.72
N GLY A 204 -7.71 -20.24 0.00
CA GLY A 204 -7.61 -20.13 -1.44
C GLY A 204 -6.16 -20.17 -1.91
N LYS A 205 -5.83 -21.15 -2.77
CA LYS A 205 -4.49 -21.53 -3.27
C LYS A 205 -3.60 -20.39 -3.81
N ARG A 206 -4.12 -19.16 -3.91
CA ARG A 206 -3.39 -17.94 -4.29
C ARG A 206 -2.87 -17.13 -3.10
N LEU A 207 -3.27 -17.41 -1.86
CA LEU A 207 -2.73 -16.80 -0.64
C LEU A 207 -1.72 -17.73 0.04
N ASN A 208 -0.47 -17.69 -0.42
CA ASN A 208 0.66 -17.99 0.47
C ASN A 208 0.96 -16.77 1.37
N PHE A 209 -0.06 -16.18 1.98
CA PHE A 209 0.07 -14.99 2.81
C PHE A 209 -0.89 -15.08 4.00
N PHE A 210 -0.36 -14.95 5.22
CA PHE A 210 -1.16 -14.87 6.44
C PHE A 210 -2.01 -13.60 6.41
N LEU A 211 -3.33 -13.77 6.29
CA LEU A 211 -4.29 -12.71 6.57
C LEU A 211 -4.68 -12.76 8.05
N VAL A 212 -4.74 -11.60 8.70
CA VAL A 212 -5.48 -11.44 9.96
C VAL A 212 -6.79 -10.77 9.59
N CYS A 213 -7.86 -11.56 9.44
CA CYS A 213 -9.22 -11.05 9.31
C CYS A 213 -9.79 -10.87 10.72
N SER A 214 -10.07 -9.62 11.11
CA SER A 214 -10.89 -9.35 12.29
C SER A 214 -12.36 -9.38 11.85
N LEU A 215 -13.00 -10.55 11.98
CA LEU A 215 -14.44 -10.70 11.78
C LEU A 215 -15.16 -10.42 13.09
N PHE A 216 -15.91 -9.32 13.13
CA PHE A 216 -16.85 -9.08 14.21
C PHE A 216 -18.19 -9.70 13.83
N PHE A 217 -18.53 -10.80 14.50
CA PHE A 217 -19.87 -11.39 14.42
C PHE A 217 -20.76 -10.67 15.43
N TYR A 218 -21.80 -9.98 14.94
CA TYR A 218 -22.90 -9.43 15.75
C TYR A 218 -24.23 -9.91 15.22
#